data_AF-A0A0Q0CS11-F1
#
_entry.id   AF-A0A0Q0CS11-F1
#
_cell.length_a   1.000
_cell.length_b   1.000
_cell.length_c   1.000
_cell.angle_alpha   90.00
_cell.angle_beta   90.00
_cell.angle_gamma   90.00
#
_symmetry.space_group_name_H-M   'P 1'
#
loop_
_entity.id
_entity.type
_entity.pdbx_description
1 polymer ?
#
loop_
_entity_poly.entity_id
_entity_poly.type
_entity_poly.pdbx_seq_one_letter_code
_entity_poly.pdbx_strand_id
1 'polypeptide(L)'
;MKIGPNSKLQQLKALIKANVEMHYERKVEEAHLYEWLMSGEYETLEGAALNALDDLSDEEKQTLLNSLYDELGPGDQIVTFPEENPVWLKVTPHVPGRLPETRSDNELWIRLDTIDQVIPKPAIAIGEDLRTYQFVIQVQASGKMYEITATRFKGNSVYAKIPKVMQLVTDAVRTLGRTRPE
;
A
#
# COMPACT_ATOMS: atom_id res chain seq x y z
N MET A 1 -6.32 16.46 28.26
CA MET A 1 -6.52 17.09 26.93
C MET A 1 -6.54 15.97 25.92
N LYS A 2 -7.63 15.72 25.17
CA LYS A 2 -7.66 14.62 24.19
C LYS A 2 -6.90 15.06 22.94
N ILE A 3 -5.71 14.50 22.77
CA ILE A 3 -4.88 14.65 21.56
C ILE A 3 -5.63 13.94 20.43
N GLY A 4 -6.07 14.69 19.42
CA GLY A 4 -6.82 14.12 18.30
C GLY A 4 -5.93 13.27 17.37
N PRO A 5 -6.52 12.45 16.48
CA PRO A 5 -5.76 11.54 15.61
C PRO A 5 -4.68 12.26 14.78
N ASN A 6 -4.98 13.44 14.22
CA ASN A 6 -3.99 14.25 13.49
C ASN A 6 -2.74 14.59 14.32
N SER A 7 -2.88 14.81 15.63
CA SER A 7 -1.75 15.18 16.48
C SER A 7 -0.88 13.98 16.88
N LYS A 8 -1.44 12.77 17.01
CA LYS A 8 -0.63 11.53 17.13
C LYS A 8 0.09 11.21 15.81
N LEU A 9 -0.54 11.45 14.66
CA LEU A 9 0.07 11.21 13.35
C LEU A 9 1.29 12.12 13.10
N GLN A 10 1.15 13.41 13.40
CA GLN A 10 2.28 14.34 13.31
C GLN A 10 3.37 14.04 14.36
N GLN A 11 3.01 13.55 15.56
CA GLN A 11 3.98 13.05 16.54
C GLN A 11 4.77 11.84 16.00
N LEU A 12 4.09 10.85 15.42
CA LEU A 12 4.74 9.70 14.78
C LEU A 12 5.67 10.14 13.64
N LYS A 13 5.19 11.00 12.75
CA LYS A 13 5.98 11.55 11.64
C LYS A 13 7.27 12.24 12.12
N ALA A 14 7.19 13.03 13.20
CA ALA A 14 8.34 13.69 13.79
C ALA A 14 9.33 12.68 14.42
N LEU A 15 8.84 11.65 15.11
CA LEU A 15 9.67 10.57 15.67
C LEU A 15 10.38 9.76 14.58
N ILE A 16 9.66 9.38 13.52
CA ILE A 16 10.22 8.71 12.34
C ILE A 16 11.32 9.56 11.71
N LYS A 17 11.07 10.86 11.49
CA LYS A 17 12.07 11.78 10.96
C LYS A 17 13.32 11.82 11.86
N ALA A 18 13.15 11.97 13.17
CA ALA A 18 14.27 11.97 14.10
C ALA A 18 15.08 10.66 14.06
N ASN A 19 14.41 9.50 13.98
CA ASN A 19 15.08 8.19 13.86
C ASN A 19 15.87 8.06 12.56
N VAL A 20 15.31 8.53 11.43
CA VAL A 20 16.01 8.57 10.13
C VAL A 20 17.21 9.52 10.19
N GLU A 21 17.03 10.75 10.69
CA GLU A 21 18.11 11.74 10.75
C GLU A 21 19.26 11.30 11.67
N MET A 22 18.94 10.60 12.77
CA MET A 22 19.90 9.99 13.68
C MET A 22 20.61 8.79 13.06
N HIS A 23 19.89 7.84 12.46
CA HIS A 23 20.46 6.60 11.94
C HIS A 23 21.37 6.81 10.72
N TYR A 24 21.05 7.80 9.87
CA TYR A 24 21.82 8.13 8.67
C TYR A 24 22.72 9.37 8.81
N GLU A 25 22.85 9.92 10.03
CA GLU A 25 23.68 11.09 10.39
C GLU A 25 23.50 12.32 9.49
N ARG A 26 22.27 12.56 9.01
CA ARG A 26 21.96 13.59 8.00
C ARG A 26 20.58 14.20 8.21
N LYS A 27 20.40 15.46 7.83
CA LYS A 27 19.05 16.04 7.73
C LYS A 27 18.27 15.42 6.58
N VAL A 28 16.95 15.31 6.74
CA VAL A 28 16.03 14.73 5.77
C VAL A 28 14.81 15.63 5.56
N GLU A 29 14.59 16.01 4.30
CA GLU A 29 13.37 16.69 3.88
C GLU A 29 12.19 15.72 3.91
N GLU A 30 11.01 16.20 4.34
CA GLU A 30 9.83 15.34 4.52
C GLU A 30 9.41 14.62 3.24
N ALA A 31 9.63 15.24 2.07
CA ALA A 31 9.36 14.66 0.76
C ALA A 31 10.13 13.36 0.48
N HIS A 32 11.27 13.13 1.13
CA HIS A 32 12.07 11.90 1.00
C HIS A 32 11.79 10.90 2.12
N LEU A 33 10.99 11.24 3.13
CA LEU A 33 10.83 10.40 4.34
C LEU A 33 10.21 9.03 4.02
N TYR A 34 9.34 8.96 3.01
CA TYR A 34 8.79 7.71 2.51
C TYR A 34 9.87 6.78 1.91
N GLU A 35 10.85 7.32 1.19
CA GLU A 35 11.93 6.54 0.59
C GLU A 35 12.80 5.88 1.67
N TRP A 36 13.10 6.63 2.75
CA TRP A 36 13.82 6.12 3.92
C TRP A 36 13.05 5.04 4.67
N LEU A 37 11.75 5.22 4.86
CA LEU A 37 10.88 4.19 5.43
C LEU A 37 10.91 2.92 4.59
N MET A 38 10.84 3.03 3.27
CA MET A 38 10.88 1.86 2.37
C MET A 38 12.22 1.11 2.43
N SER A 39 13.35 1.79 2.67
CA SER A 39 14.68 1.16 2.72
C SER A 39 15.17 0.72 4.10
N GLY A 40 14.66 1.31 5.19
CA GLY A 40 15.17 1.10 6.54
C GLY A 40 14.61 -0.14 7.26
N GLU A 41 15.32 -0.60 8.29
CA GLU A 41 14.86 -1.69 9.15
C GLU A 41 13.69 -1.25 10.05
N TYR A 42 12.70 -2.13 10.23
CA TYR A 42 11.49 -1.81 11.00
C TYR A 42 11.82 -1.39 12.43
N GLU A 43 12.64 -2.16 13.16
CA GLU A 43 12.93 -1.88 14.57
C GLU A 43 13.61 -0.52 14.79
N THR A 44 14.49 -0.13 13.86
CA THR A 44 15.26 1.13 13.93
C THR A 44 14.43 2.36 13.64
N LEU A 45 13.50 2.30 12.69
CA LEU A 45 12.70 3.44 12.27
C LEU A 45 11.29 3.38 12.89
N GLU A 46 10.44 2.49 12.38
CA GLU A 46 9.04 2.37 12.80
C GLU A 46 8.86 1.86 14.22
N GLY A 47 9.54 0.77 14.58
CA GLY A 47 9.47 0.12 15.90
C GLY A 47 9.88 1.10 17.00
N ALA A 48 11.07 1.71 16.90
CA ALA A 48 11.53 2.72 17.85
C ALA A 48 10.54 3.91 17.99
N ALA A 49 9.98 4.41 16.88
CA ALA A 49 9.01 5.52 16.92
C ALA A 49 7.65 5.11 17.55
N LEU A 50 7.15 3.91 17.23
CA LEU A 50 5.91 3.39 17.80
C LEU A 50 6.05 2.98 19.26
N ASN A 51 7.24 2.53 19.68
CA ASN A 51 7.56 2.24 21.09
C ASN A 51 7.57 3.51 21.96
N ALA A 52 7.88 4.67 21.38
CA ALA A 52 7.76 5.97 22.04
C ALA A 52 6.30 6.49 22.13
N LEU A 53 5.33 5.75 21.57
CA LEU A 53 3.89 5.96 21.72
C LEU A 53 3.30 4.80 22.55
N ASP A 54 3.80 4.66 23.78
CA ASP A 54 3.47 3.57 24.71
C ASP A 54 2.00 3.57 25.17
N ASP A 55 1.33 4.72 25.09
CA ASP A 55 -0.09 4.89 25.40
C ASP A 55 -1.06 4.33 24.35
N LEU A 56 -0.57 3.88 23.19
CA LEU A 56 -1.38 3.31 22.11
C LEU A 56 -1.34 1.77 22.09
N SER A 57 -2.49 1.17 21.82
CA SER A 57 -2.59 -0.27 21.50
C SER A 57 -1.93 -0.62 20.16
N ASP A 58 -1.63 -1.90 19.94
CA ASP A 58 -0.99 -2.35 18.69
C ASP A 58 -1.87 -2.11 17.45
N GLU A 59 -3.21 -2.17 17.60
CA GLU A 59 -4.16 -1.84 16.53
C GLU A 59 -4.13 -0.33 16.20
N GLU A 60 -4.08 0.54 17.22
CA GLU A 60 -3.93 1.98 17.03
C GLU A 60 -2.58 2.32 16.39
N LYS A 61 -1.48 1.68 16.84
CA LYS A 61 -0.14 1.83 16.26
C LYS A 61 -0.11 1.42 14.78
N GLN A 62 -0.69 0.27 14.43
CA GLN A 62 -0.78 -0.21 13.05
C GLN A 62 -1.65 0.72 12.17
N THR A 63 -2.75 1.25 12.72
CA THR A 63 -3.63 2.22 12.04
C THR A 63 -2.92 3.55 11.81
N LEU A 64 -2.15 4.03 12.79
CA LEU A 64 -1.37 5.26 12.71
C LEU A 64 -0.22 5.14 11.70
N LEU A 65 0.47 4.00 11.68
CA LEU A 65 1.50 3.69 10.71
C LEU A 65 0.94 3.59 9.28
N ASN A 66 -0.22 2.96 9.10
CA ASN A 66 -0.91 2.92 7.79
C ASN A 66 -1.28 4.34 7.32
N SER A 67 -1.76 5.19 8.23
CA SER A 67 -2.09 6.59 7.95
C SER A 67 -0.84 7.41 7.59
N LEU A 68 0.31 7.13 8.21
CA LEU A 68 1.59 7.75 7.84
C LEU A 68 2.05 7.34 6.45
N TYR A 69 1.91 6.06 6.09
CA TYR A 69 2.22 5.58 4.75
C TYR A 69 1.31 6.21 3.67
N ASP A 70 0.06 6.55 4.02
CA ASP A 70 -0.84 7.28 3.13
C ASP A 70 -0.57 8.79 3.06
N GLU A 71 -0.09 9.43 4.15
CA GLU A 71 0.31 10.85 4.13
C GLU A 71 1.62 11.07 3.34
N LEU A 72 2.61 10.19 3.53
CA LEU A 72 3.95 10.34 2.95
C LEU A 72 4.11 9.66 1.58
N GLY A 73 3.36 8.58 1.35
CA GLY A 73 3.50 7.74 0.17
C GLY A 73 2.75 8.28 -1.05
N PRO A 74 2.98 7.71 -2.24
CA PRO A 74 2.32 8.13 -3.48
C PRO A 74 0.86 7.60 -3.60
N GLY A 75 0.25 7.23 -2.47
CA GLY A 75 -1.04 6.54 -2.40
C GLY A 75 -1.01 5.13 -3.01
N ASP A 76 -2.19 4.50 -3.08
CA ASP A 76 -2.31 3.14 -3.62
C ASP A 76 -2.11 3.03 -5.14
N GLN A 77 -2.24 4.14 -5.87
CA GLN A 77 -2.16 4.21 -7.34
C GLN A 77 -3.07 3.23 -8.10
N ILE A 78 -4.17 2.78 -7.48
CA ILE A 78 -5.19 1.94 -8.12
C ILE A 78 -6.00 2.83 -9.08
N VAL A 79 -5.88 2.60 -10.38
CA VAL A 79 -6.56 3.40 -11.42
C VAL A 79 -7.71 2.60 -12.04
N THR A 80 -8.91 3.18 -12.03
CA THR A 80 -10.15 2.55 -12.52
C THR A 80 -10.83 3.39 -13.61
N PHE A 81 -11.72 2.77 -14.38
CA PHE A 81 -12.55 3.46 -15.37
C PHE A 81 -13.93 2.79 -15.53
N PRO A 82 -15.03 3.55 -15.72
CA PRO A 82 -15.16 4.98 -15.39
C PRO A 82 -14.88 5.25 -13.90
N GLU A 83 -14.65 6.50 -13.52
CA GLU A 83 -14.43 6.88 -12.11
C GLU A 83 -15.69 6.64 -11.27
N GLU A 84 -16.86 6.98 -11.81
CA GLU A 84 -18.17 6.67 -11.22
C GLU A 84 -18.66 5.29 -11.70
N ASN A 85 -18.90 4.37 -10.76
CA ASN A 85 -19.22 2.96 -11.03
C ASN A 85 -18.14 2.21 -11.85
N PRO A 86 -16.92 2.03 -11.30
CA PRO A 86 -15.83 1.29 -11.93
C PRO A 86 -16.24 -0.09 -12.49
N VAL A 87 -15.85 -0.35 -13.75
CA VAL A 87 -15.93 -1.69 -14.36
C VAL A 87 -14.60 -2.16 -14.95
N TRP A 88 -13.65 -1.24 -15.18
CA TRP A 88 -12.29 -1.53 -15.66
C TRP A 88 -11.25 -1.16 -14.59
N LEU A 89 -10.19 -1.97 -14.52
CA LEU A 89 -9.01 -1.75 -13.70
C LEU A 89 -7.78 -1.68 -14.61
N LYS A 90 -6.96 -0.64 -14.43
CA LYS A 90 -5.70 -0.49 -15.15
C LYS A 90 -4.63 -1.35 -14.48
N VAL A 91 -3.93 -2.18 -15.27
CA VAL A 91 -2.96 -3.15 -14.77
C VAL A 91 -1.77 -3.29 -15.70
N THR A 92 -0.67 -3.86 -15.21
CA THR A 92 0.47 -4.30 -16.02
C THR A 92 0.56 -5.85 -15.97
N PRO A 93 0.81 -6.55 -17.08
CA PRO A 93 1.06 -8.00 -17.06
C PRO A 93 2.21 -8.37 -16.12
N HIS A 94 2.01 -9.38 -15.26
CA HIS A 94 3.09 -9.80 -14.36
C HIS A 94 4.22 -10.47 -15.17
N VAL A 95 5.45 -10.00 -14.96
CA VAL A 95 6.68 -10.63 -15.47
C VAL A 95 7.49 -11.17 -14.28
N PRO A 96 7.73 -12.50 -14.19
CA PRO A 96 8.52 -13.08 -13.12
C PRO A 96 9.91 -12.45 -12.98
N GLY A 97 10.31 -12.12 -11.75
CA GLY A 97 11.59 -11.47 -11.45
C GLY A 97 11.66 -9.96 -11.73
N ARG A 98 10.64 -9.35 -12.33
CA ARG A 98 10.51 -7.88 -12.47
C ARG A 98 9.88 -7.29 -11.19
N LEU A 99 10.28 -6.08 -10.83
CA LEU A 99 9.53 -5.21 -9.91
C LEU A 99 8.50 -4.38 -10.72
N PRO A 100 7.45 -3.83 -10.11
CA PRO A 100 6.54 -2.94 -10.83
C PRO A 100 7.29 -1.74 -11.37
N GLU A 101 7.04 -1.41 -12.63
CA GLU A 101 7.54 -0.20 -13.25
C GLU A 101 6.60 0.98 -12.97
N THR A 102 7.18 2.17 -12.80
CA THR A 102 6.47 3.45 -12.76
C THR A 102 5.87 3.76 -14.13
N ARG A 103 4.73 3.12 -14.44
CA ARG A 103 3.92 3.20 -15.67
C ARG A 103 4.68 2.88 -16.96
N SER A 104 4.53 1.63 -17.41
CA SER A 104 5.14 1.13 -18.65
C SER A 104 4.22 1.29 -19.87
N ASP A 105 4.80 1.19 -21.08
CA ASP A 105 4.04 1.08 -22.34
C ASP A 105 3.13 -0.16 -22.43
N ASN A 106 3.23 -1.10 -21.47
CA ASN A 106 2.48 -2.35 -21.42
C ASN A 106 1.25 -2.30 -20.49
N GLU A 107 0.87 -1.11 -20.00
CA GLU A 107 -0.37 -0.93 -19.25
C GLU A 107 -1.60 -1.29 -20.10
N LEU A 108 -2.52 -2.06 -19.52
CA LEU A 108 -3.76 -2.47 -20.17
C LEU A 108 -4.96 -2.41 -19.20
N TRP A 109 -6.16 -2.46 -19.75
CA TRP A 109 -7.39 -2.49 -18.97
C TRP A 109 -7.95 -3.92 -18.91
N ILE A 110 -8.15 -4.45 -17.70
CA ILE A 110 -8.95 -5.66 -17.47
C ILE A 110 -10.29 -5.29 -16.86
N ARG A 111 -11.29 -6.16 -17.03
CA ARG A 111 -12.59 -6.00 -16.37
C ARG A 111 -12.52 -6.46 -14.92
N LEU A 112 -13.07 -5.66 -14.01
CA LEU A 112 -13.10 -5.95 -12.58
C LEU A 112 -13.82 -7.27 -12.25
N ASP A 113 -14.90 -7.61 -12.98
CA ASP A 113 -15.65 -8.88 -12.78
C ASP A 113 -14.93 -10.12 -13.33
N THR A 114 -13.79 -9.96 -14.01
CA THR A 114 -12.96 -11.10 -14.45
C THR A 114 -11.87 -11.47 -13.45
N ILE A 115 -11.75 -10.71 -12.35
CA ILE A 115 -10.77 -10.94 -11.28
C ILE A 115 -11.31 -12.01 -10.33
N ASP A 116 -10.57 -13.11 -10.21
CA ASP A 116 -10.91 -14.22 -9.31
C ASP A 116 -10.12 -14.19 -8.00
N GLN A 117 -8.95 -13.53 -7.96
CA GLN A 117 -8.14 -13.39 -6.74
C GLN A 117 -7.44 -12.03 -6.65
N VAL A 118 -7.31 -11.50 -5.42
CA VAL A 118 -6.46 -10.35 -5.09
C VAL A 118 -5.39 -10.83 -4.11
N ILE A 119 -4.12 -10.65 -4.46
CA ILE A 119 -2.98 -11.30 -3.79
C ILE A 119 -1.93 -10.24 -3.38
N PRO A 120 -1.60 -10.08 -2.09
CA PRO A 120 -0.43 -9.34 -1.67
C PRO A 120 0.81 -10.19 -1.94
N LYS A 121 1.67 -9.75 -2.86
CA LYS A 121 2.89 -10.46 -3.24
C LYS A 121 4.12 -9.75 -2.70
N PRO A 122 5.05 -10.45 -2.01
CA PRO A 122 6.38 -9.93 -1.73
C PRO A 122 7.12 -9.64 -3.05
N ALA A 123 7.49 -8.37 -3.27
CA ALA A 123 8.31 -7.93 -4.40
C ALA A 123 9.78 -7.78 -3.99
N ILE A 124 10.03 -7.32 -2.76
CA ILE A 124 11.34 -7.37 -2.10
C ILE A 124 11.16 -8.04 -0.74
N ALA A 125 11.86 -9.15 -0.52
CA ALA A 125 11.87 -9.91 0.73
C ALA A 125 13.33 -10.13 1.14
N ILE A 126 13.76 -9.46 2.22
CA ILE A 126 15.13 -9.51 2.73
C ILE A 126 15.04 -9.83 4.22
N GLY A 127 15.77 -10.87 4.66
CA GLY A 127 15.63 -11.42 6.02
C GLY A 127 14.34 -12.23 6.18
N GLU A 128 13.92 -12.42 7.44
CA GLU A 128 12.71 -13.20 7.80
C GLU A 128 11.58 -12.32 8.37
N ASP A 129 11.85 -11.05 8.66
CA ASP A 129 10.85 -10.13 9.22
C ASP A 129 9.91 -9.58 8.14
N LEU A 130 8.68 -10.10 8.10
CA LEU A 130 7.63 -9.66 7.18
C LEU A 130 7.35 -8.15 7.24
N ARG A 131 7.69 -7.45 8.33
CA ARG A 131 7.50 -6.00 8.46
C ARG A 131 8.48 -5.19 7.61
N THR A 132 9.64 -5.77 7.24
CA THR A 132 10.63 -5.12 6.35
C THR A 132 10.37 -5.38 4.87
N TYR A 133 9.57 -6.40 4.55
CA TYR A 133 9.27 -6.77 3.17
C TYR A 133 8.51 -5.65 2.45
N GLN A 134 8.75 -5.50 1.16
CA GLN A 134 7.99 -4.62 0.29
C GLN A 134 7.07 -5.45 -0.60
N PHE A 135 5.77 -5.23 -0.47
CA PHE A 135 4.73 -5.95 -1.18
C PHE A 135 4.16 -5.12 -2.35
N VAL A 136 3.54 -5.83 -3.29
CA VAL A 136 2.76 -5.26 -4.40
C VAL A 136 1.41 -5.96 -4.42
N ILE A 137 0.39 -5.32 -4.98
CA ILE A 137 -0.92 -5.95 -5.12
C ILE A 137 -1.01 -6.55 -6.53
N GLN A 138 -1.15 -7.88 -6.57
CA GLN A 138 -1.45 -8.60 -7.80
C GLN A 138 -2.92 -9.01 -7.84
N VAL A 139 -3.42 -9.18 -9.06
CA VAL A 139 -4.73 -9.80 -9.32
C VAL A 139 -4.56 -10.95 -10.28
N GLN A 140 -5.29 -12.03 -10.02
CA GLN A 140 -5.53 -13.06 -11.02
C GLN A 140 -6.82 -12.70 -11.76
N ALA A 141 -6.79 -12.78 -13.10
CA ALA A 141 -7.98 -12.67 -13.93
C ALA A 141 -7.87 -13.58 -15.15
N SER A 142 -8.88 -14.43 -15.37
CA SER A 142 -8.91 -15.40 -16.47
C SER A 142 -7.65 -16.28 -16.58
N GLY A 143 -7.12 -16.73 -15.43
CA GLY A 143 -5.91 -17.55 -15.35
C GLY A 143 -4.59 -16.83 -15.68
N LYS A 144 -4.59 -15.49 -15.73
CA LYS A 144 -3.39 -14.65 -15.91
C LYS A 144 -3.17 -13.74 -14.71
N MET A 145 -1.91 -13.45 -14.41
CA MET A 145 -1.49 -12.61 -13.30
C MET A 145 -1.15 -11.20 -13.77
N TYR A 146 -1.60 -10.19 -13.04
CA TYR A 146 -1.35 -8.77 -13.32
C TYR A 146 -0.99 -8.02 -12.04
N GLU A 147 -0.22 -6.94 -12.18
CA GLU A 147 0.08 -5.98 -11.11
C GLU A 147 -0.80 -4.74 -11.28
N ILE A 148 -1.41 -4.28 -10.18
CA ILE A 148 -2.42 -3.20 -10.21
C ILE A 148 -1.91 -1.89 -9.60
N THR A 149 -0.75 -1.93 -8.94
CA THR A 149 -0.11 -0.79 -8.28
C THR A 149 1.33 -0.66 -8.78
N ALA A 150 1.72 0.53 -9.24
CA ALA A 150 3.14 0.87 -9.40
C ALA A 150 3.80 1.26 -8.06
N THR A 151 2.99 1.50 -7.01
CA THR A 151 3.44 1.59 -5.62
C THR A 151 3.82 0.23 -5.04
N ARG A 152 4.86 0.22 -4.19
CA ARG A 152 5.21 -0.86 -3.27
C ARG A 152 4.81 -0.47 -1.85
N PHE A 153 4.32 -1.41 -1.05
CA PHE A 153 3.83 -1.19 0.31
C PHE A 153 4.72 -1.93 1.32
N LYS A 154 5.23 -1.26 2.36
CA LYS A 154 6.09 -1.91 3.36
C LYS A 154 5.27 -2.66 4.41
N GLY A 155 5.66 -3.90 4.68
CA GLY A 155 5.07 -4.77 5.69
C GLY A 155 3.55 -4.87 5.57
N ASN A 156 2.88 -4.77 6.72
CA ASN A 156 1.44 -4.96 6.83
C ASN A 156 0.59 -3.88 6.11
N SER A 157 1.18 -2.76 5.67
CA SER A 157 0.43 -1.68 5.01
C SER A 157 -0.26 -2.12 3.72
N VAL A 158 0.22 -3.18 3.06
CA VAL A 158 -0.44 -3.78 1.88
C VAL A 158 -1.84 -4.33 2.21
N TYR A 159 -2.03 -4.93 3.38
CA TYR A 159 -3.31 -5.55 3.75
C TYR A 159 -4.40 -4.50 3.99
N ALA A 160 -4.04 -3.27 4.35
CA ALA A 160 -4.98 -2.16 4.42
C ALA A 160 -5.53 -1.72 3.04
N LYS A 161 -4.89 -2.13 1.94
CA LYS A 161 -5.28 -1.76 0.57
C LYS A 161 -6.11 -2.83 -0.14
N ILE A 162 -5.98 -4.10 0.25
CA ILE A 162 -6.75 -5.22 -0.32
C ILE A 162 -8.27 -4.99 -0.25
N PRO A 163 -8.87 -4.50 0.87
CA PRO A 163 -10.32 -4.28 0.95
C PRO A 163 -10.86 -3.32 -0.13
N LYS A 164 -10.10 -2.29 -0.51
CA LYS A 164 -10.47 -1.35 -1.59
C LYS A 164 -10.62 -2.10 -2.92
N VAL A 165 -9.68 -2.98 -3.25
CA VAL A 165 -9.70 -3.77 -4.49
C VAL A 165 -10.85 -4.79 -4.47
N MET A 166 -11.03 -5.50 -3.35
CA MET A 166 -12.13 -6.47 -3.19
C MET A 166 -13.51 -5.80 -3.31
N GLN A 167 -13.65 -4.57 -2.80
CA GLN A 167 -14.89 -3.80 -2.93
C GLN A 167 -15.16 -3.41 -4.40
N LEU A 168 -14.14 -2.93 -5.13
CA LEU A 168 -14.24 -2.62 -6.56
C LEU A 168 -14.68 -3.84 -7.40
N VAL A 169 -14.10 -5.01 -7.15
CA VAL A 169 -14.50 -6.27 -7.79
C VAL A 169 -15.95 -6.62 -7.47
N THR A 170 -16.34 -6.54 -6.19
CA THR A 170 -17.70 -6.85 -5.70
C THR A 170 -18.75 -5.95 -6.36
N ASP A 171 -18.50 -4.65 -6.47
CA ASP A 171 -19.47 -3.70 -7.01
C ASP A 171 -19.56 -3.76 -8.54
N ALA A 172 -18.46 -4.08 -9.24
CA ALA A 172 -18.50 -4.39 -10.67
C ALA A 172 -19.38 -5.61 -10.96
N VAL A 173 -19.19 -6.73 -10.24
CA VAL A 173 -20.00 -7.94 -10.38
C VAL A 173 -21.48 -7.65 -10.12
N ARG A 174 -21.81 -6.87 -9.07
CA ARG A 174 -23.20 -6.46 -8.76
C ARG A 174 -23.81 -5.59 -9.86
N THR A 175 -23.06 -4.63 -10.38
CA THR A 175 -23.52 -3.72 -11.44
C THR A 175 -23.85 -4.50 -12.71
N LEU A 176 -22.97 -5.41 -13.11
CA LEU A 176 -23.14 -6.23 -14.30
C LEU A 176 -24.27 -7.27 -14.15
N GLY A 177 -24.43 -7.85 -12.95
CA GLY A 177 -25.55 -8.72 -12.62
C GLY A 177 -26.91 -8.03 -12.73
N ARG A 178 -27.01 -6.75 -12.37
CA ARG A 178 -28.23 -5.91 -12.53
C ARG A 178 -28.55 -5.55 -13.98
N THR A 179 -27.56 -5.61 -14.88
CA THR A 179 -27.75 -5.26 -16.31
C THR A 179 -28.11 -6.44 -17.22
N ARG A 180 -28.25 -7.66 -16.69
CA ARG A 180 -28.84 -8.79 -17.43
C ARG A 180 -30.35 -8.81 -17.24
N PRO A 181 -31.17 -8.66 -18.29
CA PRO A 181 -32.54 -9.16 -18.30
C PRO A 181 -32.53 -10.69 -18.21
N GLU A 182 -33.59 -11.27 -17.66
CA GLU A 182 -33.93 -12.69 -17.82
C GLU A 182 -34.39 -12.99 -19.26
#